data_AF-A0A523BRW6-F1
#
_entry.id   AF-A0A523BRW6-F1
#
_cell.length_a   1.000
_cell.length_b   1.000
_cell.length_c   1.000
_cell.angle_alpha   90.00
_cell.angle_beta   90.00
_cell.angle_gamma   90.00
#
_symmetry.space_group_name_H-M   'P 1'
#
loop_
_entity.id
_entity.type
_entity.pdbx_description
1 polymer ?
#
loop_
_entity_poly.entity_id
_entity_poly.type
_entity_poly.pdbx_seq_one_letter_code
_entity_poly.pdbx_strand_id
1 'polypeptide(L)' 'MDAKTISAVCKQVYAKFPEVNGVKPKVKAQTEETFLMIFESTGTTASGASIRRTVRAIVNASGKITKLTTSR' A
#
# COMPACT_ATOMS: atom_id res chain seq x y z
N MET A 1 -10.43 6.90 -9.51
CA MET A 1 -10.43 6.81 -8.02
C MET A 1 -10.03 8.17 -7.47
N ASP A 2 -10.80 8.70 -6.53
CA ASP A 2 -10.61 10.05 -6.02
C ASP A 2 -9.58 10.13 -4.88
N ALA A 3 -9.00 11.31 -4.68
CA ALA A 3 -7.98 11.55 -3.65
C ALA A 3 -8.46 11.23 -2.23
N LYS A 4 -9.75 11.46 -1.94
CA LYS A 4 -10.38 11.14 -0.63
C LYS A 4 -10.36 9.63 -0.37
N THR A 5 -10.73 8.84 -1.37
CA THR A 5 -10.72 7.38 -1.31
C THR A 5 -9.30 6.84 -1.15
N ILE A 6 -8.33 7.43 -1.86
CA ILE A 6 -6.90 7.06 -1.72
C ILE A 6 -6.44 7.28 -0.29
N SER A 7 -6.72 8.45 0.30
CA SER A 7 -6.35 8.75 1.68
C SER A 7 -7.00 7.79 2.69
N ALA A 8 -8.27 7.46 2.50
CA ALA A 8 -8.98 6.50 3.36
C ALA A 8 -8.36 5.10 3.30
N VAL A 9 -8.01 4.63 2.10
CA VAL A 9 -7.33 3.34 1.91
C VAL A 9 -5.92 3.38 2.50
N CYS A 10 -5.16 4.46 2.31
CA CYS A 10 -3.84 4.62 2.93
C CYS A 10 -3.92 4.46 4.45
N LYS A 11 -4.88 5.11 5.12
CA LYS A 11 -5.09 4.97 6.57
C LYS A 11 -5.34 3.51 6.97
N GLN A 12 -6.16 2.78 6.22
CA GLN A 12 -6.42 1.35 6.47
C GLN A 12 -5.16 0.49 6.29
N VAL A 13 -4.36 0.78 5.27
CA VAL A 13 -3.10 0.07 5.03
C VAL A 13 -2.10 0.37 6.13
N TYR A 14 -1.90 1.64 6.51
CA TYR A 14 -0.96 2.02 7.57
C TYR A 14 -1.34 1.45 8.93
N ALA A 15 -2.64 1.31 9.22
CA ALA A 15 -3.11 0.67 10.45
C ALA A 15 -2.72 -0.83 10.53
N LYS A 16 -2.63 -1.52 9.37
CA LYS A 16 -2.24 -2.94 9.30
C LYS A 16 -0.74 -3.16 9.09
N PHE A 17 -0.06 -2.22 8.42
CA PHE A 17 1.36 -2.28 8.07
C PHE A 17 2.04 -0.98 8.49
N PRO A 18 2.36 -0.82 9.78
CA PRO A 18 3.04 0.36 10.30
C PRO A 18 4.39 0.62 9.60
N GLU A 19 5.04 -0.42 9.06
CA GLU A 19 6.31 -0.32 8.34
C GLU A 19 6.25 0.49 7.03
N VAL A 20 5.05 0.72 6.48
CA VAL A 20 4.83 1.56 5.29
C VAL A 20 4.05 2.84 5.64
N ASN A 21 3.92 3.17 6.92
CA ASN A 21 3.21 4.37 7.35
C ASN A 21 3.88 5.63 6.79
N GLY A 22 3.08 6.54 6.24
CA GLY A 22 3.56 7.76 5.57
C GLY A 22 4.10 7.55 4.15
N VAL A 23 4.24 6.31 3.67
CA VAL A 23 4.67 6.06 2.29
C VAL A 23 3.53 6.35 1.33
N LYS A 24 3.77 7.26 0.37
CA LYS A 24 2.82 7.53 -0.71
C LYS A 24 2.75 6.33 -1.65
N PRO A 25 1.58 5.69 -1.83
CA PRO A 25 1.48 4.55 -2.72
C PRO A 25 1.56 4.98 -4.19
N LYS A 26 2.13 4.09 -5.00
CA LYS A 26 1.97 4.14 -6.46
C LYS A 26 0.62 3.51 -6.80
N VAL A 27 -0.28 4.29 -7.39
CA VAL A 27 -1.61 3.82 -7.81
C VAL A 27 -1.56 3.45 -9.29
N LYS A 28 -2.00 2.25 -9.63
CA LYS A 28 -2.13 1.76 -11.01
C LYS A 28 -3.53 1.22 -11.23
N ALA A 29 -4.18 1.52 -12.35
CA ALA A 29 -5.38 0.79 -12.74
C ALA A 29 -5.00 -0.63 -13.15
N GLN A 30 -5.69 -1.64 -12.62
CA GLN A 30 -5.50 -3.05 -12.99
C GLN A 30 -6.61 -3.54 -13.90
N THR A 31 -7.85 -3.13 -13.63
CA THR A 31 -9.02 -3.31 -14.50
C THR A 31 -9.84 -2.00 -14.49
N GLU A 32 -10.96 -1.95 -15.21
CA GLU A 32 -11.86 -0.78 -15.18
C GLU A 32 -12.37 -0.47 -13.77
N GLU A 33 -12.54 -1.48 -12.93
CA GLU A 33 -13.13 -1.35 -11.59
C GLU A 33 -12.13 -1.46 -10.44
N THR A 34 -10.89 -1.88 -10.71
CA THR A 34 -9.89 -2.15 -9.68
C THR A 34 -8.56 -1.42 -9.87
N PHE A 35 -8.01 -1.00 -8.75
CA PHE A 35 -6.79 -0.23 -8.62
C PHE A 35 -5.80 -0.99 -7.75
N LEU A 36 -4.58 -1.12 -8.23
CA LEU A 36 -3.45 -1.64 -7.48
C LEU A 36 -2.69 -0.47 -6.84
N MET A 37 -2.63 -0.48 -5.52
CA MET A 37 -1.86 0.46 -4.71
C MET A 37 -0.62 -0.23 -4.17
N ILE A 38 0.56 0.27 -4.51
CA ILE A 38 1.85 -0.31 -4.13
C ILE A 38 2.56 0.64 -3.17
N PHE A 39 2.81 0.19 -1.95
CA PHE A 39 3.55 0.89 -0.91
C PHE A 39 4.92 0.23 -0.79
N GLU A 40 5.99 1.01 -0.89
CA GLU A 40 7.36 0.53 -0.83
C GLU A 40 8.09 1.29 0.28
N SER A 41 8.54 0.58 1.30
CA SER A 41 9.42 1.13 2.33
C SER A 41 10.73 0.36 2.39
N THR A 42 11.78 1.06 2.81
CA THR A 42 13.07 0.46 3.10
C THR A 42 13.40 0.77 4.55
N GLY A 43 13.63 -0.26 5.35
CA GLY A 43 14.12 -0.15 6.72
C GLY A 43 15.56 -0.64 6.80
N THR A 44 16.26 -0.24 7.85
CA THR A 44 17.61 -0.76 8.18
C THR A 44 17.49 -1.68 9.38
N THR A 45 18.09 -2.86 9.31
CA THR A 45 18.15 -3.80 10.42
C THR A 45 19.22 -3.40 11.43
N ALA A 46 19.20 -4.00 12.62
CA ALA A 46 20.23 -3.77 13.65
C ALA A 46 21.66 -4.10 13.18
N SER A 47 21.80 -4.94 12.14
CA SER A 47 23.08 -5.29 11.52
C SER A 47 23.53 -4.30 10.42
N GLY A 48 22.76 -3.23 10.15
CA GLY A 48 23.05 -2.26 9.09
C GLY A 48 22.60 -2.68 7.70
N ALA A 49 21.97 -3.85 7.54
CA ALA A 49 21.45 -4.30 6.25
C ALA A 49 20.10 -3.62 5.94
N SER A 50 19.89 -3.27 4.67
CA SER A 50 18.61 -2.71 4.21
C SER A 50 17.62 -3.83 3.92
N ILE A 51 16.40 -3.72 4.47
CA ILE A 51 15.28 -4.61 4.20
C ILE A 51 14.16 -3.85 3.50
N ARG A 52 13.75 -4.33 2.33
CA ARG A 52 12.67 -3.71 1.55
C ARG A 52 11.36 -4.38 1.90
N ARG A 53 10.36 -3.58 2.27
CA ARG A 53 8.99 -4.03 2.46
C ARG A 53 8.14 -3.47 1.33
N THR A 54 7.36 -4.34 0.69
CA THR A 54 6.39 -3.91 -0.32
C THR A 54 5.02 -4.42 0.05
N VAL A 55 4.05 -3.53 0.21
CA VAL A 55 2.64 -3.85 0.43
C VAL A 55 1.86 -3.52 -0.83
N ARG A 56 1.06 -4.46 -1.30
CA ARG A 56 0.20 -4.31 -2.48
C ARG A 56 -1.24 -4.47 -2.05
N ALA A 57 -2.05 -3.44 -2.24
CA ALA A 57 -3.47 -3.47 -1.98
C ALA A 57 -4.22 -3.38 -3.32
N ILE A 58 -5.09 -4.36 -3.59
CA ILE A 58 -6.07 -4.27 -4.67
C ILE A 58 -7.33 -3.67 -4.08
N VAL A 59 -7.82 -2.62 -4.70
CA VAL A 59 -8.91 -1.79 -4.22
C VAL A 59 -9.90 -1.59 -5.35
N ASN A 60 -11.19 -1.69 -5.08
CA ASN A 60 -12.18 -1.32 -6.09
C ASN A 60 -12.40 0.21 -6.17
N ALA A 61 -13.22 0.66 -7.12
CA ALA A 61 -13.59 2.07 -7.26
C ALA A 61 -14.19 2.70 -5.98
N SER A 62 -14.87 1.91 -5.13
CA SER A 62 -15.47 2.40 -3.88
C SER A 62 -14.49 2.48 -2.69
N GLY A 63 -13.23 2.10 -2.87
CA GLY A 63 -12.22 2.12 -1.80
C GLY A 63 -12.21 0.88 -0.91
N LYS A 64 -12.96 -0.17 -1.26
CA LYS A 64 -12.91 -1.46 -0.58
C LYS A 64 -11.66 -2.22 -1.02
N ILE A 65 -10.81 -2.56 -0.06
CA ILE A 65 -9.65 -3.43 -0.29
C ILE A 65 -10.17 -4.86 -0.50
N THR A 66 -9.96 -5.43 -1.68
CA THR A 66 -10.37 -6.80 -2.02
C THR A 66 -9.27 -7.81 -1.74
N LYS A 67 -8.01 -7.40 -1.89
CA LYS A 67 -6.85 -8.23 -1.62
C LYS A 67 -5.71 -7.39 -1.11
N LEU A 68 -4.94 -7.95 -0.19
CA LEU A 68 -3.73 -7.32 0.29
C LEU A 68 -2.61 -8.37 0.39
N THR A 69 -1.45 -8.04 -0.19
CA THR A 69 -0.28 -8.90 -0.18
C THR A 69 0.96 -8.12 0.25
N THR A 70 1.92 -8.83 0.84
CA THR A 70 3.18 -8.23 1.30
C THR A 70 4.36 -9.08 0.86
N SER A 71 5.44 -8.43 0.44
CA SER A 71 6.74 -9.07 0.21
C SER A 71 7.82 -8.41 1.06
N ARG A 72 8.85 -9.20 1.38
CA ARG A 72 9.82 -8.97 2.43
C ARG A 72 11.25 -9.09 1.94
#